data_AF-A0A2N6A345-F1
#
_entry.id   AF-A0A2N6A345-F1
#
_cell.length_a   1.000
_cell.length_b   1.000
_cell.length_c   1.000
_cell.angle_alpha   90.00
_cell.angle_beta   90.00
_cell.angle_gamma   90.00
#
_symmetry.space_group_name_H-M   'P 1'
#
loop_
_entity.id
_entity.type
_entity.pdbx_description
1 polymer ?
#
loop_
_entity_poly.entity_id
_entity_poly.type
_entity_poly.pdbx_seq_one_letter_code
_entity_poly.pdbx_strand_id
1 'polypeptide(L)'
;HPMADSNLVAIIGQKSHRDVARKAVRESLVLLKNDNNTLPISTEFKNIVVVGKHANNSGLQSGGWTIRWQGVKESYKGATTILEGIKNLAQGSVIYDTVGTENHPDADVAIIVVGEDPYAEFFGDIGDERGSCSFYLKESHQEYIENYKKQGVKVVTILISGRPLIVTDQIKKSDAFVAAWLPGSEGDGVAEVLFGKYNFKGKLPHSWPASEDDFKGKFGPNFWDKSIKPLFEYGFGLQYKEAS
;
A
#
# COMPACT_ATOMS: atom_id res chain seq x y z
N HIS A 1 8.45 -42.81 11.63
CA HIS A 1 9.68 -42.07 11.96
C HIS A 1 9.34 -40.58 12.03
N PRO A 2 9.56 -39.90 13.17
CA PRO A 2 9.19 -38.49 13.36
C PRO A 2 10.24 -37.50 12.80
N MET A 3 11.03 -37.91 11.80
CA MET A 3 12.08 -37.06 11.23
C MET A 3 11.52 -36.22 10.08
N ALA A 4 12.08 -35.03 9.90
CA ALA A 4 11.76 -34.19 8.73
C ALA A 4 12.23 -34.86 7.43
N ASP A 5 11.46 -34.68 6.36
CA ASP A 5 11.84 -35.10 5.01
C ASP A 5 12.66 -33.98 4.34
N SER A 6 13.95 -34.23 4.13
CA SER A 6 14.87 -33.27 3.52
C SER A 6 14.55 -32.95 2.06
N ASN A 7 13.79 -33.81 1.36
CA ASN A 7 13.41 -33.56 -0.03
C ASN A 7 12.43 -32.37 -0.16
N LEU A 8 11.74 -32.03 0.92
CA LEU A 8 10.77 -30.93 0.94
C LEU A 8 11.42 -29.55 1.03
N VAL A 9 12.74 -29.44 1.28
CA VAL A 9 13.42 -28.13 1.32
C VAL A 9 13.27 -27.38 -0.01
N ALA A 10 13.25 -28.09 -1.14
CA ALA A 10 13.11 -27.50 -2.47
C ALA A 10 11.76 -26.79 -2.71
N ILE A 11 10.72 -27.10 -1.91
CA ILE A 11 9.39 -26.47 -2.07
C ILE A 11 9.29 -25.12 -1.34
N ILE A 12 10.25 -24.81 -0.46
CA ILE A 12 10.26 -23.56 0.31
C ILE A 12 10.50 -22.39 -0.65
N GLY A 13 9.53 -21.47 -0.73
CA GLY A 13 9.62 -20.29 -1.60
C GLY A 13 9.58 -20.59 -3.10
N GLN A 14 9.13 -21.79 -3.51
CA GLN A 14 9.06 -22.14 -4.93
C GLN A 14 8.12 -21.22 -5.72
N LYS A 15 8.39 -21.10 -7.03
CA LYS A 15 7.68 -20.16 -7.91
C LYS A 15 6.16 -20.32 -7.86
N SER A 16 5.63 -21.53 -7.84
CA SER A 16 4.18 -21.77 -7.80
C SER A 16 3.51 -21.19 -6.53
N HIS A 17 4.19 -21.22 -5.39
CA HIS A 17 3.69 -20.58 -4.16
C HIS A 17 3.74 -19.05 -4.27
N ARG A 18 4.83 -18.52 -4.84
CA ARG A 18 4.97 -17.08 -5.09
C ARG A 18 3.94 -16.57 -6.09
N ASP A 19 3.60 -17.35 -7.12
CA ASP A 19 2.56 -17.00 -8.09
C ASP A 19 1.17 -16.90 -7.40
N VAL A 20 0.89 -17.77 -6.43
CA VAL A 20 -0.33 -17.69 -5.59
C VAL A 20 -0.29 -16.45 -4.69
N ALA A 21 0.84 -16.19 -4.03
CA ALA A 21 1.00 -15.00 -3.19
C ALA A 21 0.83 -13.71 -4.02
N ARG A 22 1.42 -13.64 -5.21
CA ARG A 22 1.26 -12.50 -6.14
C ARG A 22 -0.19 -12.33 -6.56
N LYS A 23 -0.91 -13.43 -6.82
CA LYS A 23 -2.36 -13.37 -7.07
C LYS A 23 -3.11 -12.79 -5.87
N ALA A 24 -2.80 -13.24 -4.66
CA ALA A 24 -3.42 -12.73 -3.44
C ALA A 24 -3.17 -11.22 -3.26
N VAL A 25 -1.94 -10.75 -3.54
CA VAL A 25 -1.61 -9.31 -3.57
C VAL A 25 -2.53 -8.56 -4.52
N ARG A 26 -2.65 -9.00 -5.78
CA ARG A 26 -3.52 -8.33 -6.77
C ARG A 26 -4.97 -8.26 -6.31
N GLU A 27 -5.48 -9.33 -5.71
CA GLU A 27 -6.88 -9.44 -5.30
C GLU A 27 -7.18 -8.75 -3.97
N SER A 28 -6.16 -8.41 -3.16
CA SER A 28 -6.32 -7.69 -1.90
C SER A 28 -6.38 -6.17 -2.05
N LEU A 29 -5.82 -5.61 -3.12
CA LEU A 29 -5.74 -4.15 -3.28
C LEU A 29 -7.13 -3.55 -3.41
N VAL A 30 -7.38 -2.46 -2.67
CA VAL A 30 -8.62 -1.70 -2.74
C VAL A 30 -8.33 -0.30 -3.27
N LEU A 31 -8.94 0.02 -4.42
CA LEU A 31 -8.88 1.37 -4.99
C LEU A 31 -9.90 2.26 -4.29
N LEU A 32 -9.43 3.25 -3.52
CA LEU A 32 -10.28 4.17 -2.76
C LEU A 32 -10.66 5.41 -3.56
N LYS A 33 -9.77 5.85 -4.44
CA LYS A 33 -9.95 7.03 -5.28
C LYS A 33 -9.25 6.85 -6.62
N ASN A 34 -9.86 7.33 -7.71
CA ASN A 34 -9.24 7.37 -9.04
C ASN A 34 -9.85 8.51 -9.88
N ASP A 35 -9.41 9.73 -9.63
CA ASP A 35 -9.86 10.91 -10.36
C ASP A 35 -9.23 10.94 -11.76
N ASN A 36 -9.99 11.44 -12.74
CA ASN A 36 -9.55 11.66 -14.12
C ASN A 36 -8.90 10.42 -14.79
N ASN A 37 -9.26 9.21 -14.34
CA ASN A 37 -8.65 7.95 -14.78
C ASN A 37 -7.11 7.98 -14.66
N THR A 38 -6.59 8.52 -13.55
CA THR A 38 -5.15 8.59 -13.28
C THR A 38 -4.50 7.20 -13.27
N LEU A 39 -5.23 6.19 -12.75
CA LEU A 39 -4.92 4.78 -12.93
C LEU A 39 -5.84 4.13 -13.99
N PRO A 40 -5.32 3.17 -14.79
CA PRO A 40 -3.97 2.60 -14.73
C PRO A 40 -2.86 3.55 -15.21
N ILE A 41 -1.64 3.34 -14.73
CA ILE A 41 -0.44 4.08 -15.16
C ILE A 41 -0.22 3.82 -16.64
N SER A 42 -0.15 4.90 -17.43
CA SER A 42 0.07 4.80 -18.87
C SER A 42 1.46 4.25 -19.18
N THR A 43 1.54 3.36 -20.18
CA THR A 43 2.82 2.91 -20.75
C THR A 43 3.56 4.03 -21.47
N GLU A 44 2.85 5.10 -21.87
CA GLU A 44 3.43 6.26 -22.57
C GLU A 44 4.10 7.27 -21.62
N PHE A 45 3.98 7.10 -20.30
CA PHE A 45 4.66 7.97 -19.35
C PHE A 45 6.17 7.78 -19.46
N LYS A 46 6.87 8.90 -19.61
CA LYS A 46 8.31 8.98 -19.82
C LYS A 46 9.05 9.14 -18.49
N ASN A 47 8.46 9.85 -17.53
CA ASN A 47 9.07 10.17 -16.25
C ASN A 47 8.12 9.77 -15.11
N ILE A 48 8.45 8.67 -14.44
CA ILE A 48 7.74 8.20 -13.25
C ILE A 48 8.65 8.45 -12.05
N VAL A 49 8.13 9.16 -11.06
CA VAL A 49 8.83 9.30 -9.77
C VAL A 49 8.16 8.38 -8.76
N VAL A 50 8.95 7.54 -8.10
CA VAL A 50 8.49 6.66 -7.04
C VAL A 50 9.05 7.18 -5.73
N VAL A 51 8.17 7.43 -4.76
CA VAL A 51 8.51 8.17 -3.55
C VAL A 51 8.31 7.32 -2.30
N GLY A 52 9.23 7.45 -1.34
CA GLY A 52 9.07 6.92 0.01
C GLY A 52 9.73 5.56 0.22
N LYS A 53 10.30 5.38 1.42
CA LYS A 53 11.02 4.15 1.82
C LYS A 53 10.22 2.85 1.66
N HIS A 54 8.89 2.92 1.80
CA HIS A 54 8.01 1.75 1.65
C HIS A 54 7.97 1.22 0.21
N ALA A 55 8.34 2.04 -0.78
CA ALA A 55 8.39 1.60 -2.17
C ALA A 55 9.48 0.54 -2.38
N ASN A 56 10.64 0.68 -1.73
CA ASN A 56 11.79 -0.19 -1.95
C ASN A 56 12.19 -0.99 -0.70
N ASN A 57 11.21 -1.54 0.03
CA ASN A 57 11.48 -2.26 1.26
C ASN A 57 10.52 -3.42 1.50
N SER A 58 10.99 -4.66 1.31
CA SER A 58 10.13 -5.84 1.47
C SER A 58 9.75 -6.12 2.92
N GLY A 59 10.56 -5.70 3.91
CA GLY A 59 10.20 -5.78 5.32
C GLY A 59 9.00 -4.89 5.65
N LEU A 60 9.05 -3.62 5.23
CA LEU A 60 7.97 -2.66 5.45
C LEU A 60 6.66 -3.07 4.76
N GLN A 61 6.71 -3.62 3.55
CA GLN A 61 5.51 -4.09 2.85
C GLN A 61 4.95 -5.42 3.41
N SER A 62 5.70 -6.13 4.26
CA SER A 62 5.26 -7.41 4.85
C SER A 62 4.72 -7.28 6.28
N GLY A 63 5.16 -6.27 7.03
CA GLY A 63 4.69 -6.03 8.40
C GLY A 63 5.24 -7.01 9.44
N GLY A 64 4.52 -7.14 10.57
CA GLY A 64 4.87 -8.06 11.65
C GLY A 64 4.88 -9.53 11.22
N TRP A 65 5.41 -10.41 12.08
CA TRP A 65 5.49 -11.85 11.82
C TRP A 65 6.26 -12.26 10.55
N THR A 66 7.05 -11.35 9.98
CA THR A 66 7.88 -11.62 8.81
C THR A 66 9.36 -11.60 9.19
N ILE A 67 10.03 -12.75 9.09
CA ILE A 67 11.41 -13.02 9.54
C ILE A 67 11.60 -12.92 11.06
N ARG A 68 11.05 -11.89 11.71
CA ARG A 68 11.05 -11.68 13.16
C ARG A 68 9.63 -11.42 13.66
N TRP A 69 9.45 -11.50 14.98
CA TRP A 69 8.17 -11.26 15.65
C TRP A 69 7.56 -9.89 15.27
N GLN A 70 8.27 -8.81 15.54
CA GLN A 70 7.84 -7.44 15.21
C GLN A 70 8.05 -7.10 13.72
N GLY A 71 8.43 -8.07 12.88
CA GLY A 71 8.86 -7.84 11.51
C GLY A 71 10.29 -7.29 11.41
N VAL A 72 10.67 -6.93 10.18
CA VAL A 72 11.99 -6.37 9.84
C VAL A 72 11.81 -5.05 9.09
N LYS A 73 12.72 -4.10 9.28
CA LYS A 73 12.68 -2.79 8.59
C LYS A 73 13.62 -2.75 7.39
N GLU A 74 14.27 -3.85 7.09
CA GLU A 74 15.15 -4.10 5.96
C GLU A 74 14.50 -5.04 4.94
N SER A 75 14.96 -4.98 3.70
CA SER A 75 14.56 -5.97 2.68
C SER A 75 15.16 -7.34 2.98
N TYR A 76 14.37 -8.39 2.78
CA TYR A 76 14.80 -9.79 2.91
C TYR A 76 14.88 -10.50 1.55
N LYS A 77 15.74 -11.53 1.49
CA LYS A 77 16.02 -12.30 0.26
C LYS A 77 14.78 -13.04 -0.24
N GLY A 78 14.58 -13.04 -1.56
CA GLY A 78 13.50 -13.79 -2.22
C GLY A 78 12.17 -13.04 -2.31
N ALA A 79 12.11 -11.79 -1.82
CA ALA A 79 11.01 -10.88 -2.09
C ALA A 79 11.29 -9.97 -3.29
N THR A 80 10.22 -9.39 -3.82
CA THR A 80 10.23 -8.33 -4.83
C THR A 80 9.59 -7.10 -4.22
N THR A 81 10.27 -5.96 -4.25
CA THR A 81 9.73 -4.70 -3.74
C THR A 81 8.73 -4.08 -4.72
N ILE A 82 7.90 -3.14 -4.24
CA ILE A 82 6.97 -2.40 -5.11
C ILE A 82 7.73 -1.61 -6.18
N LEU A 83 8.86 -0.98 -5.82
CA LEU A 83 9.73 -0.26 -6.74
C LEU A 83 10.30 -1.19 -7.82
N GLU A 84 10.76 -2.38 -7.44
CA GLU A 84 11.23 -3.39 -8.42
C GLU A 84 10.10 -3.81 -9.36
N GLY A 85 8.89 -4.04 -8.83
CA GLY A 85 7.69 -4.30 -9.62
C GLY A 85 7.39 -3.19 -10.62
N ILE A 86 7.42 -1.92 -10.18
CA ILE A 86 7.20 -0.74 -11.04
C ILE A 86 8.26 -0.66 -12.13
N LYS A 87 9.55 -0.79 -11.77
CA LYS A 87 10.67 -0.77 -12.74
C LYS A 87 10.56 -1.85 -13.80
N ASN A 88 10.02 -3.02 -13.45
CA ASN A 88 9.83 -4.12 -14.40
C ASN A 88 8.71 -3.87 -15.42
N LEU A 89 7.78 -2.95 -15.14
CA LEU A 89 6.62 -2.67 -15.99
C LEU A 89 6.68 -1.30 -16.68
N ALA A 90 7.38 -0.33 -16.10
CA ALA A 90 7.56 0.98 -16.69
C ALA A 90 8.34 0.90 -18.01
N GLN A 91 7.88 1.62 -19.02
CA GLN A 91 8.62 1.81 -20.28
C GLN A 91 9.49 3.07 -20.25
N GLY A 92 9.09 4.06 -19.45
CA GLY A 92 9.86 5.29 -19.20
C GLY A 92 10.89 5.16 -18.08
N SER A 93 11.53 6.29 -17.77
CA SER A 93 12.45 6.45 -16.65
C SER A 93 11.71 6.33 -15.31
N VAL A 94 12.31 5.61 -14.37
CA VAL A 94 11.82 5.50 -12.99
C VAL A 94 12.86 6.10 -12.05
N ILE A 95 12.52 7.27 -11.49
CA ILE A 95 13.33 7.97 -10.48
C ILE A 95 12.83 7.53 -9.11
N TYR A 96 13.74 7.25 -8.19
CA TYR A 96 13.39 6.86 -6.82
C TYR A 96 13.82 7.95 -5.83
N ASP A 97 12.85 8.71 -5.32
CA ASP A 97 13.03 9.72 -4.29
C ASP A 97 12.65 9.13 -2.94
N THR A 98 13.64 8.84 -2.10
CA THR A 98 13.38 8.11 -0.84
C THR A 98 12.61 8.95 0.18
N VAL A 99 12.74 10.28 0.15
CA VAL A 99 12.25 11.18 1.20
C VAL A 99 11.35 12.30 0.68
N GLY A 100 10.93 12.25 -0.58
CA GLY A 100 9.88 13.11 -1.12
C GLY A 100 10.22 14.60 -1.14
N THR A 101 11.51 14.96 -1.15
CA THR A 101 11.98 16.36 -1.13
C THR A 101 12.53 16.83 -2.48
N GLU A 102 12.65 15.94 -3.46
CA GLU A 102 13.19 16.30 -4.77
C GLU A 102 12.14 17.06 -5.61
N ASN A 103 12.64 17.82 -6.59
CA ASN A 103 11.81 18.64 -7.48
C ASN A 103 11.80 18.03 -8.88
N HIS A 104 10.67 17.45 -9.26
CA HIS A 104 10.44 16.77 -10.55
C HIS A 104 9.12 17.25 -11.19
N PRO A 105 8.99 18.55 -11.52
CA PRO A 105 7.76 19.09 -12.10
C PRO A 105 7.46 18.56 -13.52
N ASP A 106 8.44 17.92 -14.16
CA ASP A 106 8.35 17.24 -15.44
C ASP A 106 7.96 15.75 -15.32
N ALA A 107 7.69 15.26 -14.11
CA ALA A 107 7.17 13.92 -13.89
C ALA A 107 5.74 13.80 -14.41
N ASP A 108 5.45 12.73 -15.16
CA ASP A 108 4.10 12.41 -15.61
C ASP A 108 3.22 11.98 -14.42
N VAL A 109 3.83 11.33 -13.43
CA VAL A 109 3.19 10.85 -12.21
C VAL A 109 4.21 10.64 -11.08
N ALA A 110 3.77 10.94 -9.86
CA ALA A 110 4.45 10.56 -8.62
C ALA A 110 3.67 9.42 -7.95
N ILE A 111 4.30 8.25 -7.83
CA ILE A 111 3.78 7.08 -7.11
C ILE A 111 4.37 7.10 -5.69
N ILE A 112 3.58 7.53 -4.72
CA ILE A 112 4.02 7.79 -3.35
C ILE A 112 3.60 6.61 -2.47
N VAL A 113 4.58 5.86 -1.96
CA VAL A 113 4.35 4.67 -1.13
C VAL A 113 4.67 5.01 0.33
N VAL A 114 3.63 4.99 1.16
CA VAL A 114 3.69 5.41 2.57
C VAL A 114 2.97 4.39 3.43
N GLY A 115 3.27 4.35 4.72
CA GLY A 115 2.61 3.40 5.59
C GLY A 115 3.08 3.36 7.03
N GLU A 116 2.53 2.39 7.77
CA GLU A 116 2.97 2.03 9.11
C GLU A 116 4.33 1.33 9.06
N ASP A 117 5.11 1.42 10.15
CA ASP A 117 6.24 0.49 10.33
C ASP A 117 5.67 -0.87 10.82
N PRO A 118 6.40 -1.99 10.62
CA PRO A 118 6.00 -3.29 11.15
C PRO A 118 5.75 -3.31 12.66
N TYR A 119 4.70 -4.00 13.08
CA TYR A 119 4.34 -4.28 14.47
C TYR A 119 3.64 -5.63 14.58
N ALA A 120 3.67 -6.23 15.77
CA ALA A 120 2.91 -7.42 16.10
C ALA A 120 2.33 -7.34 17.52
N GLU A 121 1.11 -7.84 17.67
CA GLU A 121 0.38 -7.90 18.96
C GLU A 121 0.24 -6.52 19.61
N PHE A 122 0.43 -6.43 20.93
CA PHE A 122 0.23 -5.22 21.72
C PHE A 122 1.16 -4.05 21.33
N PHE A 123 2.24 -4.28 20.59
CA PHE A 123 3.04 -3.18 20.02
C PHE A 123 2.33 -2.43 18.88
N GLY A 124 1.29 -3.05 18.32
CA GLY A 124 0.39 -2.44 17.36
C GLY A 124 -0.72 -1.61 17.99
N ASP A 125 -0.93 -1.68 19.31
CA ASP A 125 -2.00 -0.95 19.97
C ASP A 125 -1.79 0.58 19.84
N ILE A 126 -2.88 1.30 19.66
CA ILE A 126 -2.89 2.77 19.57
C ILE A 126 -3.53 3.29 20.85
N GLY A 127 -2.91 4.30 21.45
CA GLY A 127 -3.40 4.94 22.68
C GLY A 127 -3.03 4.19 23.97
N ASP A 128 -2.20 3.15 23.88
CA ASP A 128 -1.49 2.64 25.05
C ASP A 128 -0.12 3.33 25.18
N GLU A 129 0.43 3.40 26.39
CA GLU A 129 1.73 4.05 26.66
C GLU A 129 2.93 3.25 26.10
N ARG A 130 2.69 2.13 25.40
CA ARG A 130 3.70 1.15 24.99
C ARG A 130 3.96 1.19 23.48
N GLY A 131 3.01 1.67 22.69
CA GLY A 131 3.05 1.69 21.23
C GLY A 131 3.63 2.97 20.63
N SER A 132 4.23 2.84 19.45
CA SER A 132 4.58 3.97 18.57
C SER A 132 3.58 4.16 17.43
N CYS A 133 2.48 3.41 17.46
CA CYS A 133 1.44 3.42 16.45
C CYS A 133 0.51 4.62 16.62
N SER A 134 0.01 5.13 15.50
CA SER A 134 -0.92 6.25 15.45
C SER A 134 -2.02 5.96 14.44
N PHE A 135 -3.20 6.55 14.62
CA PHE A 135 -4.25 6.52 13.60
C PHE A 135 -3.87 7.33 12.35
N TYR A 136 -2.85 8.19 12.45
CA TYR A 136 -2.41 9.07 11.37
C TYR A 136 -1.12 8.57 10.73
N LEU A 137 -0.92 8.93 9.46
CA LEU A 137 0.39 8.84 8.82
C LEU A 137 1.40 9.76 9.52
N LYS A 138 2.67 9.34 9.58
CA LYS A 138 3.79 10.18 10.02
C LYS A 138 3.79 11.49 9.22
N GLU A 139 4.10 12.61 9.87
CA GLU A 139 4.13 13.94 9.23
C GLU A 139 4.96 13.94 7.95
N SER A 140 6.14 13.33 7.96
CA SER A 140 6.99 13.20 6.77
C SER A 140 6.29 12.50 5.59
N HIS A 141 5.48 11.47 5.84
CA HIS A 141 4.72 10.81 4.77
C HIS A 141 3.61 11.72 4.22
N GLN A 142 3.02 12.57 5.05
CA GLN A 142 2.06 13.57 4.61
C GLN A 142 2.74 14.65 3.75
N GLU A 143 3.96 15.05 4.12
CA GLU A 143 4.78 15.99 3.37
C GLU A 143 5.17 15.47 1.99
N TYR A 144 5.47 14.18 1.83
CA TYR A 144 5.76 13.58 0.51
C TYR A 144 4.61 13.85 -0.47
N ILE A 145 3.37 13.62 -0.02
CA ILE A 145 2.16 13.83 -0.82
C ILE A 145 1.97 15.33 -1.11
N GLU A 146 2.13 16.18 -0.11
CA GLU A 146 1.99 17.62 -0.26
C GLU A 146 3.02 18.21 -1.24
N ASN A 147 4.28 17.75 -1.18
CA ASN A 147 5.38 18.28 -1.99
C ASN A 147 5.14 18.03 -3.48
N TYR A 148 4.78 16.81 -3.88
CA TYR A 148 4.49 16.51 -5.28
C TYR A 148 3.17 17.13 -5.75
N LYS A 149 2.17 17.24 -4.86
CA LYS A 149 0.92 17.95 -5.20
C LYS A 149 1.17 19.44 -5.50
N LYS A 150 2.02 20.11 -4.71
CA LYS A 150 2.42 21.52 -4.91
C LYS A 150 3.19 21.73 -6.21
N GLN A 151 3.93 20.73 -6.67
CA GLN A 151 4.62 20.76 -7.97
C GLN A 151 3.66 20.62 -9.16
N GLY A 152 2.38 20.30 -8.94
CA GLY A 152 1.40 20.11 -10.01
C GLY A 152 1.48 18.72 -10.67
N VAL A 153 2.24 17.79 -10.09
CA VAL A 153 2.39 16.42 -10.59
C VAL A 153 1.15 15.60 -10.20
N LYS A 154 0.75 14.64 -11.05
CA LYS A 154 -0.30 13.67 -10.70
C LYS A 154 0.18 12.77 -9.56
N VAL A 155 -0.60 12.67 -8.48
CA VAL A 155 -0.22 11.91 -7.29
C VAL A 155 -1.03 10.61 -7.19
N VAL A 156 -0.32 9.49 -7.19
CA VAL A 156 -0.86 8.16 -6.89
C VAL A 156 -0.30 7.73 -5.54
N THR A 157 -1.14 7.66 -4.50
CA THR A 157 -0.71 7.22 -3.17
C THR A 157 -1.02 5.75 -2.96
N ILE A 158 -0.03 4.98 -2.51
CA ILE A 158 -0.17 3.59 -2.07
C ILE A 158 0.05 3.55 -0.56
N LEU A 159 -0.99 3.12 0.16
CA LEU A 159 -0.95 2.96 1.62
C LEU A 159 -0.62 1.51 1.99
N ILE A 160 0.49 1.32 2.70
CA ILE A 160 0.87 0.09 3.39
C ILE A 160 0.43 0.18 4.86
N SER A 161 -0.55 -0.61 5.27
CA SER A 161 -1.04 -0.58 6.65
C SER A 161 -1.68 -1.90 7.06
N GLY A 162 -1.62 -2.23 8.35
CA GLY A 162 -2.31 -3.40 8.89
C GLY A 162 -3.82 -3.17 9.09
N ARG A 163 -4.28 -1.93 8.91
CA ARG A 163 -5.62 -1.44 9.28
C ARG A 163 -5.99 -0.15 8.53
N PRO A 164 -7.27 0.26 8.54
CA PRO A 164 -7.64 1.61 8.14
C PRO A 164 -6.94 2.67 9.01
N LEU A 165 -6.47 3.74 8.37
CA LEU A 165 -5.90 4.93 9.02
C LEU A 165 -6.77 6.16 8.72
N ILE A 166 -6.64 7.20 9.53
CA ILE A 166 -7.24 8.51 9.26
C ILE A 166 -6.40 9.20 8.18
N VAL A 167 -6.81 9.01 6.92
CA VAL A 167 -6.11 9.52 5.72
C VAL A 167 -7.01 10.40 4.84
N THR A 168 -8.07 10.96 5.42
CA THR A 168 -9.07 11.79 4.72
C THR A 168 -8.44 12.89 3.87
N ASP A 169 -7.43 13.57 4.41
CA ASP A 169 -6.75 14.67 3.70
C ASP A 169 -5.78 14.16 2.64
N GLN A 170 -5.08 13.05 2.88
CA GLN A 170 -4.19 12.43 1.89
C GLN A 170 -4.99 11.90 0.69
N ILE A 171 -6.19 11.37 0.91
CA ILE A 171 -7.11 10.97 -0.17
C ILE A 171 -7.54 12.19 -0.99
N LYS A 172 -7.88 13.33 -0.35
CA LYS A 172 -8.22 14.56 -1.09
C LYS A 172 -7.06 15.08 -1.93
N LYS A 173 -5.83 14.99 -1.41
CA LYS A 173 -4.61 15.49 -2.06
C LYS A 173 -4.05 14.56 -3.15
N SER A 174 -4.49 13.31 -3.19
CA SER A 174 -4.08 12.33 -4.20
C SER A 174 -5.06 12.31 -5.37
N ASP A 175 -4.58 12.09 -6.59
CA ASP A 175 -5.41 11.87 -7.77
C ASP A 175 -5.90 10.40 -7.83
N ALA A 176 -5.08 9.46 -7.35
CA ALA A 176 -5.54 8.11 -7.02
C ALA A 176 -5.01 7.66 -5.65
N PHE A 177 -5.78 6.82 -4.94
CA PHE A 177 -5.39 6.30 -3.63
C PHE A 177 -5.71 4.82 -3.52
N VAL A 178 -4.72 4.02 -3.15
CA VAL A 178 -4.81 2.56 -3.04
C VAL A 178 -4.47 2.11 -1.63
N ALA A 179 -5.37 1.35 -1.01
CA ALA A 179 -5.06 0.58 0.19
C ALA A 179 -4.47 -0.78 -0.24
N ALA A 180 -3.19 -0.99 0.05
CA ALA A 180 -2.46 -2.21 -0.32
C ALA A 180 -2.24 -3.17 0.85
N TRP A 181 -2.64 -2.76 2.06
CA TRP A 181 -2.51 -3.56 3.29
C TRP A 181 -1.05 -3.90 3.60
N LEU A 182 -0.77 -5.16 3.93
CA LEU A 182 0.57 -5.73 4.08
C LEU A 182 0.76 -6.80 2.99
N PRO A 183 1.15 -6.43 1.75
CA PRO A 183 1.15 -7.35 0.60
C PRO A 183 2.20 -8.47 0.65
N GLY A 184 3.12 -8.48 1.62
CA GLY A 184 4.09 -9.57 1.76
C GLY A 184 5.17 -9.54 0.67
N SER A 185 5.68 -10.68 0.21
CA SER A 185 6.91 -10.75 -0.58
C SER A 185 6.77 -10.40 -2.07
N GLU A 186 5.55 -10.31 -2.61
CA GLU A 186 5.28 -10.21 -4.05
C GLU A 186 4.82 -8.80 -4.44
N GLY A 187 5.68 -7.79 -4.26
CA GLY A 187 5.38 -6.38 -4.54
C GLY A 187 5.11 -6.07 -6.01
N ASP A 188 5.51 -6.97 -6.92
CA ASP A 188 5.13 -6.93 -8.33
C ASP A 188 3.63 -7.13 -8.57
N GLY A 189 2.92 -7.81 -7.67
CA GLY A 189 1.45 -7.86 -7.71
C GLY A 189 0.82 -6.48 -7.57
N VAL A 190 1.42 -5.57 -6.79
CA VAL A 190 0.98 -4.17 -6.70
C VAL A 190 1.15 -3.47 -8.04
N ALA A 191 2.34 -3.58 -8.64
CA ALA A 191 2.65 -2.97 -9.92
C ALA A 191 1.77 -3.51 -11.06
N GLU A 192 1.51 -4.82 -11.10
CA GLU A 192 0.64 -5.44 -12.11
C GLU A 192 -0.78 -4.83 -12.12
N VAL A 193 -1.32 -4.47 -10.97
CA VAL A 193 -2.62 -3.77 -10.90
C VAL A 193 -2.47 -2.31 -11.31
N LEU A 194 -1.47 -1.59 -10.78
CA LEU A 194 -1.27 -0.16 -11.10
C LEU A 194 -1.11 0.09 -12.60
N PHE A 195 -0.41 -0.79 -13.32
CA PHE A 195 -0.20 -0.69 -14.77
C PHE A 195 -1.32 -1.37 -15.59
N GLY A 196 -2.43 -1.77 -14.96
CA GLY A 196 -3.60 -2.29 -15.66
C GLY A 196 -3.44 -3.68 -16.27
N LYS A 197 -2.40 -4.46 -15.90
CA LYS A 197 -2.33 -5.88 -16.30
C LYS A 197 -3.47 -6.69 -15.70
N TYR A 198 -3.96 -6.25 -14.54
CA TYR A 198 -5.16 -6.75 -13.89
C TYR A 198 -5.99 -5.58 -13.36
N ASN A 199 -7.30 -5.77 -13.28
CA ASN A 199 -8.20 -4.81 -12.64
C ASN A 199 -8.22 -5.02 -11.11
N PHE A 200 -8.58 -3.98 -10.37
CA PHE A 200 -8.87 -4.08 -8.94
C PHE A 200 -10.06 -5.02 -8.69
N LYS A 201 -9.92 -5.89 -7.69
CA LYS A 201 -10.99 -6.75 -7.20
C LYS A 201 -11.30 -6.55 -5.72
N GLY A 202 -10.34 -6.04 -4.96
CA GLY A 202 -10.46 -5.90 -3.52
C GLY A 202 -11.61 -4.98 -3.14
N LYS A 203 -12.30 -5.37 -2.07
CA LYS A 203 -13.33 -4.60 -1.39
C LYS A 203 -12.93 -4.46 0.07
N LEU A 204 -13.27 -3.34 0.68
CA LEU A 204 -12.92 -3.04 2.07
C LEU A 204 -13.50 -4.11 3.02
N PRO A 205 -12.66 -4.85 3.76
CA PRO A 205 -13.12 -5.77 4.79
C PRO A 205 -13.48 -5.06 6.11
N HIS A 206 -13.18 -3.76 6.23
CA HIS A 206 -13.52 -2.90 7.36
C HIS A 206 -13.99 -1.53 6.83
N SER A 207 -14.99 -0.94 7.48
CA SER A 207 -15.37 0.44 7.20
C SER A 207 -14.20 1.38 7.50
N TRP A 208 -14.02 2.42 6.67
CA TRP A 208 -12.89 3.34 6.76
C TRP A 208 -13.28 4.59 7.57
N PRO A 209 -12.50 4.99 8.60
CA PRO A 209 -12.79 6.17 9.40
C PRO A 209 -12.57 7.48 8.63
N ALA A 210 -13.39 8.48 8.93
CA ALA A 210 -13.23 9.85 8.44
C ALA A 210 -12.35 10.69 9.38
N SER A 211 -12.42 10.42 10.68
CA SER A 211 -11.67 11.16 11.71
C SER A 211 -11.46 10.30 12.97
N GLU A 212 -10.73 10.85 13.93
CA GLU A 212 -10.50 10.21 15.22
C GLU A 212 -11.75 10.15 16.08
N ASP A 213 -12.70 11.07 15.86
CA ASP A 213 -14.00 11.07 16.53
C ASP A 213 -14.78 9.78 16.29
N ASP A 214 -14.55 9.12 15.15
CA ASP A 214 -15.19 7.84 14.82
C ASP A 214 -14.75 6.70 15.77
N PHE A 215 -13.63 6.85 16.47
CA PHE A 215 -13.13 5.88 17.46
C PHE A 215 -13.57 6.16 18.90
N LYS A 216 -14.38 7.20 19.14
CA LYS A 216 -14.97 7.45 20.48
C LYS A 216 -15.88 6.29 20.91
N GLY A 217 -16.52 5.61 19.96
CA GLY A 217 -17.12 4.30 20.17
C GLY A 217 -16.04 3.22 20.10
N LYS A 218 -15.99 2.32 21.09
CA LYS A 218 -14.95 1.29 21.33
C LYS A 218 -14.37 0.58 20.09
N PHE A 219 -15.11 0.48 18.98
CA PHE A 219 -14.76 -0.33 17.82
C PHE A 219 -14.54 0.47 16.52
N GLY A 220 -14.61 1.80 16.53
CA GLY A 220 -14.58 2.58 15.30
C GLY A 220 -15.85 2.38 14.43
N PRO A 221 -15.86 2.86 13.17
CA PRO A 221 -16.98 2.62 12.27
C PRO A 221 -17.06 1.13 11.88
N ASN A 222 -18.27 0.56 11.92
CA ASN A 222 -18.49 -0.86 11.61
C ASN A 222 -19.78 -1.08 10.83
N PHE A 223 -19.86 -2.17 10.04
CA PHE A 223 -21.02 -2.42 9.18
C PHE A 223 -22.33 -2.68 9.95
N TRP A 224 -22.22 -3.13 11.21
CA TRP A 224 -23.36 -3.38 12.09
C TRP A 224 -23.78 -2.15 12.91
N ASP A 225 -22.94 -1.12 12.99
CA ASP A 225 -23.23 0.12 13.73
C ASP A 225 -23.50 1.27 12.77
N LYS A 226 -24.77 1.68 12.69
CA LYS A 226 -25.22 2.78 11.81
C LYS A 226 -25.13 4.16 12.46
N SER A 227 -24.68 4.25 13.72
CA SER A 227 -24.56 5.53 14.43
C SER A 227 -23.37 6.36 13.94
N ILE A 228 -22.37 5.70 13.35
CA ILE A 228 -21.17 6.32 12.78
C ILE A 228 -21.22 6.16 11.26
N LYS A 229 -21.14 7.28 10.53
CA LYS A 229 -21.05 7.26 9.07
C LYS A 229 -19.58 7.21 8.65
N PRO A 230 -19.09 6.10 8.07
CA PRO A 230 -17.70 5.99 7.66
C PRO A 230 -17.38 6.87 6.44
N LEU A 231 -16.08 7.15 6.23
CA LEU A 231 -15.58 7.73 4.99
C LEU A 231 -15.83 6.82 3.80
N PHE A 232 -15.60 5.51 3.99
CA PHE A 232 -15.95 4.46 3.04
C PHE A 232 -16.59 3.30 3.79
N GLU A 233 -17.72 2.81 3.28
CA GLU A 233 -18.42 1.68 3.89
C GLU A 233 -17.69 0.36 3.67
N TYR A 234 -17.95 -0.61 4.55
CA TYR A 234 -17.60 -2.01 4.30
C TYR A 234 -18.04 -2.45 2.89
N GLY A 235 -17.18 -3.17 2.18
CA GLY A 235 -17.45 -3.60 0.81
C GLY A 235 -17.19 -2.53 -0.26
N PHE A 236 -16.76 -1.32 0.09
CA PHE A 236 -16.35 -0.31 -0.89
C PHE A 236 -15.06 -0.71 -1.62
N GLY A 237 -14.92 -0.30 -2.88
CA GLY A 237 -13.70 -0.49 -3.68
C GLY A 237 -13.97 -0.25 -5.15
N LEU A 238 -13.25 0.69 -5.76
CA LEU A 238 -13.40 1.03 -7.17
C LEU A 238 -12.72 -0.01 -8.07
N GLN A 239 -13.08 0.03 -9.35
CA GLN A 239 -12.48 -0.75 -10.42
C GLN A 239 -12.20 0.16 -11.61
N TYR A 240 -11.28 -0.24 -12.49
CA TYR A 240 -11.16 0.40 -13.79
C TYR A 240 -12.43 0.17 -14.58
N LYS A 241 -12.90 1.23 -15.25
CA LYS A 241 -14.00 1.12 -16.22
C LYS A 241 -13.49 0.28 -17.39
N GLU A 242 -14.30 -0.65 -17.87
CA GLU A 242 -14.02 -1.32 -19.14
C GLU A 242 -14.01 -0.27 -20.25
N ALA A 243 -13.08 -0.40 -21.20
CA ALA A 243 -13.06 0.46 -22.37
C ALA A 243 -14.35 0.21 -23.17
N SER A 244 -15.19 1.23 -23.27
CA SER A 244 -16.39 1.26 -24.12
C SER A 244 -16.01 1.27 -25.60
#